data_AF-T0Q9U2-F1
#
_entry.id   AF-T0Q9U2-F1
#
_cell.length_a   1.000
_cell.length_b   1.000
_cell.length_c   1.000
_cell.angle_alpha   90.00
_cell.angle_beta   90.00
_cell.angle_gamma   90.00
#
_symmetry.space_group_name_H-M   'P 1'
#
loop_
_entity.id
_entity.type
_entity.pdbx_description
1 polymer ?
#
loop_
_entity_poly.entity_id
_entity_poly.type
_entity_poly.pdbx_seq_one_letter_code
_entity_poly.pdbx_strand_id
1 'polypeptide(L)'
;MASPVGVRLAYLRRFISDHGGEASFAGTTTADVCFEFVVPMTKPSGLSLVDHLANDSTTTAYVAPANWYVSHAWQYLFLETVNSLECFFADQGVLADAVIWFCVFNNNQHVAAQSFEHWSSTFKTSLAAIGNVVMIMHPWNDPIVLRRSWCVFEASETTVPSDRDGIFALIRAETSFIAVDRRLFSTLSPWIKTTLEASIAASRSPLEQAALSRHLGCVFDDEQLYADAERCHRRARDLYRQCLGDHHQETLLSQVRVAYAMGHQSKPRTEWELLLTATITAQASLLGDNHADVLAASFYHGDLSIICRHLGNAGPKVSV
;
A
#
# COMPACT_ATOMS: atom_id res chain seq x y z
N MET A 1 20.98 -22.44 3.88
CA MET A 1 21.54 -21.09 4.13
C MET A 1 21.06 -20.65 5.50
N ALA A 2 21.86 -19.89 6.25
CA ALA A 2 21.42 -19.39 7.56
C ALA A 2 20.22 -18.46 7.36
N SER A 3 19.18 -18.59 8.19
CA SER A 3 18.03 -17.69 8.15
C SER A 3 18.51 -16.25 8.40
N PRO A 4 17.99 -15.26 7.67
CA PRO A 4 18.32 -13.86 7.91
C PRO A 4 17.95 -13.51 9.35
N VAL A 5 18.80 -12.73 9.99
CA VAL A 5 18.53 -12.20 11.34
C VAL A 5 17.60 -10.99 11.24
N GLY A 6 16.84 -10.77 12.30
CA GLY A 6 15.97 -9.61 12.47
C GLY A 6 16.05 -9.10 13.89
N VAL A 7 15.17 -8.17 14.22
CA VAL A 7 15.06 -7.62 15.56
C VAL A 7 13.75 -8.07 16.20
N ARG A 8 13.79 -8.48 17.47
CA ARG A 8 12.60 -8.70 18.28
C ARG A 8 11.75 -7.43 18.27
N LEU A 9 10.44 -7.60 18.08
CA LEU A 9 9.50 -6.48 18.01
C LEU A 9 9.61 -5.54 19.22
N ALA A 10 9.85 -6.09 20.41
CA ALA A 10 10.06 -5.34 21.66
C ALA A 10 11.19 -4.29 21.59
N TYR A 11 12.15 -4.46 20.67
CA TYR A 11 13.20 -3.47 20.48
C TYR A 11 12.67 -2.15 19.92
N LEU A 12 11.57 -2.14 19.15
CA LEU A 12 10.99 -0.91 18.60
C LEU A 12 10.66 0.10 19.72
N ARG A 13 10.09 -0.38 20.83
CA ARG A 13 9.78 0.44 22.00
C ARG A 13 11.03 0.91 22.73
N ARG A 14 12.05 0.06 22.83
CA ARG A 14 13.36 0.47 23.38
C ARG A 14 13.99 1.55 22.51
N PHE A 15 14.02 1.36 21.19
CA PHE A 15 14.55 2.32 20.24
C PHE A 15 13.86 3.68 20.35
N ILE A 16 12.53 3.70 20.46
CA ILE A 16 11.76 4.92 20.71
C ILE A 16 12.17 5.57 22.04
N SER A 17 12.24 4.79 23.13
CA SER A 17 12.62 5.28 24.45
C SER A 17 14.03 5.89 24.47
N ASP A 18 14.99 5.20 23.87
CA ASP A 18 16.41 5.60 23.84
C ASP A 18 16.63 6.91 23.05
N HIS A 19 15.68 7.28 22.18
CA HIS A 19 15.74 8.49 21.35
C HIS A 19 14.72 9.58 21.76
N GLY A 20 14.32 9.60 23.03
CA GLY A 20 13.48 10.68 23.59
C GLY A 20 11.98 10.39 23.62
N GLY A 21 11.57 9.15 23.38
CA GLY A 21 10.18 8.72 23.46
C GLY A 21 9.34 9.09 22.25
N GLU A 22 8.03 8.84 22.31
CA GLU A 22 7.12 9.04 21.18
C GLU A 22 7.10 10.49 20.66
N ALA A 23 7.34 11.48 21.52
CA ALA A 23 7.37 12.89 21.12
C ALA A 23 8.43 13.18 20.05
N SER A 24 9.59 12.50 20.08
CA SER A 24 10.66 12.65 19.09
C SER A 24 10.29 12.11 17.70
N PHE A 25 9.29 11.23 17.64
CA PHE A 25 8.88 10.54 16.41
C PHE A 25 7.50 11.02 15.91
N ALA A 26 6.93 12.04 16.53
CA ALA A 26 5.64 12.59 16.14
C ALA A 26 5.72 13.20 14.73
N GLY A 27 4.96 12.62 13.79
CA GLY A 27 4.95 13.08 12.38
C GLY A 27 6.14 12.64 11.54
N THR A 28 7.09 11.86 12.09
CA THR A 28 8.24 11.35 11.33
C THR A 28 7.87 10.10 10.55
N THR A 29 8.30 10.03 9.30
CA THR A 29 8.15 8.83 8.46
C THR A 29 9.22 7.79 8.78
N THR A 30 9.06 6.55 8.31
CA THR A 30 10.10 5.53 8.47
C THR A 30 11.37 5.87 7.68
N ALA A 31 11.27 6.67 6.61
CA ALA A 31 12.43 7.27 5.93
C ALA A 31 13.16 8.27 6.83
N ASP A 32 12.42 9.18 7.47
CA ASP A 32 13.02 10.18 8.38
C ASP A 32 13.71 9.45 9.54
N VAL A 33 13.07 8.43 10.10
CA VAL A 33 13.68 7.59 11.15
C VAL A 33 14.97 6.91 10.67
N CYS A 34 15.00 6.43 9.44
CA CYS A 34 16.19 5.84 8.85
C CYS A 34 17.36 6.84 8.83
N PHE A 35 17.13 8.02 8.26
CA PHE A 35 18.21 8.99 8.01
C PHE A 35 18.57 9.85 9.21
N GLU A 36 17.63 10.16 10.08
CA GLU A 36 17.83 11.05 11.23
C GLU A 36 18.25 10.32 12.51
N PHE A 37 17.95 9.01 12.62
CA PHE A 37 18.23 8.24 13.83
C PHE A 37 19.11 7.01 13.54
N VAL A 38 18.68 6.13 12.63
CA VAL A 38 19.36 4.86 12.39
C VAL A 38 20.75 5.06 11.79
N VAL A 39 20.87 5.89 10.74
CA VAL A 39 22.15 6.19 10.08
C VAL A 39 23.13 6.83 11.06
N PRO A 40 22.78 7.90 11.82
CA PRO A 40 23.67 8.47 12.82
C PRO A 40 24.10 7.48 13.91
N MET A 41 23.18 6.66 14.43
CA MET A 41 23.47 5.67 15.46
C MET A 41 24.47 4.61 14.99
N THR A 42 24.32 4.15 13.75
CA THR A 42 25.14 3.06 13.20
C THR A 42 26.44 3.54 12.55
N LYS A 43 26.58 4.85 12.33
CA LYS A 43 27.77 5.50 11.73
C LYS A 43 29.12 5.09 12.34
N PRO A 44 29.28 4.95 13.67
CA PRO A 44 30.57 4.53 14.25
C PRO A 44 30.98 3.12 13.83
N SER A 45 30.01 2.23 13.62
CA SER A 45 30.24 0.84 13.21
C SER A 45 30.27 0.65 11.69
N GLY A 46 29.59 1.52 10.93
CA GLY A 46 29.38 1.34 9.49
C GLY A 46 28.52 0.12 9.13
N LEU A 47 27.73 -0.39 10.07
CA LEU A 47 26.91 -1.60 9.94
C LEU A 47 25.42 -1.26 9.75
N SER A 48 24.61 -2.27 9.39
CA SER A 48 23.16 -2.19 9.57
C SER A 48 22.82 -2.03 11.05
N LEU A 49 21.59 -1.59 11.38
CA LEU A 49 21.18 -1.52 12.78
C LEU A 49 21.18 -2.92 13.40
N VAL A 50 20.69 -3.93 12.70
CA VAL A 50 20.65 -5.30 13.22
C VAL A 50 22.05 -5.83 13.56
N ASP A 51 23.01 -5.63 12.67
CA ASP A 51 24.40 -6.06 12.91
C ASP A 51 25.08 -5.22 13.99
N HIS A 52 24.76 -3.93 14.08
CA HIS A 52 25.22 -3.05 15.16
C HIS A 52 24.75 -3.58 16.52
N LEU A 53 23.48 -3.95 16.63
CA LEU A 53 22.90 -4.52 17.87
C LEU A 53 23.45 -5.91 18.17
N ALA A 54 23.68 -6.73 17.15
CA ALA A 54 24.26 -8.06 17.32
C ALA A 54 25.65 -8.00 17.96
N ASN A 55 26.41 -6.94 17.65
CA ASN A 55 27.77 -6.69 18.12
C ASN A 55 27.86 -5.96 19.47
N ASP A 56 26.73 -5.53 20.04
CA ASP A 56 26.69 -4.89 21.35
C ASP A 56 26.06 -5.83 22.41
N SER A 57 26.84 -6.12 23.45
CA SER A 57 26.42 -6.94 24.59
C SER A 57 25.11 -6.51 25.27
N THR A 58 24.74 -5.23 25.19
CA THR A 58 23.52 -4.71 25.82
C THR A 58 22.26 -4.87 24.95
N THR A 59 22.44 -5.13 23.66
CA THR A 59 21.34 -5.18 22.67
C THR A 59 21.29 -6.49 21.89
N THR A 60 22.32 -7.34 21.96
CA THR A 60 22.40 -8.64 21.27
C THR A 60 21.21 -9.56 21.57
N ALA A 61 20.61 -9.47 22.78
CA ALA A 61 19.42 -10.24 23.16
C ALA A 61 18.17 -9.93 22.30
N TYR A 62 18.14 -8.76 21.64
CA TYR A 62 17.08 -8.36 20.72
C TYR A 62 17.27 -8.88 19.31
N VAL A 63 18.41 -9.48 18.99
CA VAL A 63 18.68 -10.04 17.66
C VAL A 63 18.44 -11.54 17.68
N ALA A 64 17.70 -12.03 16.69
CA ALA A 64 17.38 -13.45 16.54
C ALA A 64 17.09 -13.75 15.06
N PRO A 65 17.00 -15.02 14.64
CA PRO A 65 16.50 -15.36 13.30
C PRO A 65 15.12 -14.74 13.07
N ALA A 66 14.97 -14.01 11.96
CA ALA A 66 13.71 -13.38 11.60
C ALA A 66 12.66 -14.42 11.25
N ASN A 67 11.45 -14.25 11.78
CA ASN A 67 10.28 -15.09 11.50
C ASN A 67 9.13 -14.30 10.86
N TRP A 68 9.27 -12.98 10.72
CA TRP A 68 8.35 -12.12 9.97
C TRP A 68 9.09 -11.10 9.14
N TYR A 69 8.65 -10.93 7.89
CA TYR A 69 9.11 -9.89 7.00
C TYR A 69 8.12 -8.72 7.03
N VAL A 70 8.60 -7.49 7.27
CA VAL A 70 7.74 -6.29 7.32
C VAL A 70 7.75 -5.57 5.97
N SER A 71 6.63 -5.69 5.26
CA SER A 71 6.30 -4.94 4.05
C SER A 71 5.70 -3.58 4.41
N HIS A 72 6.36 -2.49 4.00
CA HIS A 72 5.87 -1.14 4.28
C HIS A 72 6.38 -0.10 3.28
N ALA A 73 5.68 1.04 3.21
CA ALA A 73 6.14 2.21 2.48
C ALA A 73 7.00 3.11 3.38
N TRP A 74 8.13 3.59 2.86
CA TRP A 74 9.04 4.50 3.58
C TRP A 74 8.39 5.85 4.00
N GLN A 75 7.23 6.18 3.42
CA GLN A 75 6.47 7.40 3.73
C GLN A 75 5.49 7.22 4.88
N TYR A 76 5.36 6.02 5.44
CA TYR A 76 4.49 5.79 6.58
C TYR A 76 5.06 6.38 7.85
N LEU A 77 4.16 6.88 8.69
CA LEU A 77 4.53 7.37 10.01
C LEU A 77 5.09 6.20 10.83
N PHE A 78 6.25 6.43 11.44
CA PHE A 78 6.96 5.37 12.15
C PHE A 78 6.18 4.86 13.35
N LEU A 79 5.61 5.76 14.17
CA LEU A 79 4.80 5.37 15.32
C LEU A 79 3.55 4.58 14.92
N GLU A 80 2.89 4.97 13.83
CA GLU A 80 1.73 4.23 13.32
C GLU A 80 2.12 2.84 12.81
N THR A 81 3.29 2.73 12.17
CA THR A 81 3.86 1.46 11.71
C THR A 81 4.13 0.53 12.90
N VAL A 82 4.78 1.05 13.96
CA VAL A 82 5.08 0.30 15.19
C VAL A 82 3.79 -0.16 15.87
N ASN A 83 2.83 0.76 16.07
CA ASN A 83 1.55 0.44 16.69
C ASN A 83 0.77 -0.61 15.87
N SER A 84 0.78 -0.50 14.53
CA SER A 84 0.11 -1.47 13.66
C SER A 84 0.71 -2.87 13.77
N LEU A 85 2.04 -2.98 13.84
CA LEU A 85 2.72 -4.26 14.05
C LEU A 85 2.37 -4.85 15.41
N GLU A 86 2.40 -4.04 16.48
CA GLU A 86 2.07 -4.50 17.83
C GLU A 86 0.63 -5.01 17.92
N CYS A 87 -0.34 -4.28 17.37
CA CYS A 87 -1.73 -4.73 17.30
C CYS A 87 -1.83 -6.05 16.52
N PHE A 88 -1.23 -6.13 15.33
CA PHE A 88 -1.25 -7.34 14.52
C PHE A 88 -0.68 -8.55 15.26
N PHE A 89 0.51 -8.43 15.86
CA PHE A 89 1.15 -9.56 16.53
C PHE A 89 0.49 -9.92 17.86
N ALA A 90 -0.14 -8.95 18.54
CA ALA A 90 -0.98 -9.21 19.71
C ALA A 90 -2.23 -10.02 19.32
N ASP A 91 -2.91 -9.65 18.24
CA ASP A 91 -4.10 -10.36 17.75
C ASP A 91 -3.77 -11.79 17.29
N GLN A 92 -2.58 -12.00 16.75
CA GLN A 92 -2.08 -13.33 16.37
C GLN A 92 -1.58 -14.15 17.58
N GLY A 93 -1.46 -13.56 18.78
CA GLY A 93 -0.96 -14.23 19.97
C GLY A 93 0.54 -14.56 19.94
N VAL A 94 1.32 -13.90 19.07
CA VAL A 94 2.76 -14.17 18.85
C VAL A 94 3.66 -12.97 19.16
N LEU A 95 3.14 -11.95 19.86
CA LEU A 95 3.84 -10.70 20.16
C LEU A 95 5.23 -10.89 20.79
N ALA A 96 5.37 -11.82 21.74
CA ALA A 96 6.63 -12.08 22.43
C ALA A 96 7.68 -12.79 21.55
N ASP A 97 7.22 -13.55 20.55
CA ASP A 97 8.05 -14.36 19.67
C ASP A 97 8.35 -13.66 18.33
N ALA A 98 7.73 -12.52 18.06
CA ALA A 98 7.89 -11.78 16.82
C ALA A 98 9.32 -11.22 16.68
N VAL A 99 10.03 -11.71 15.66
CA VAL A 99 11.35 -11.23 15.23
C VAL A 99 11.19 -10.75 13.79
N ILE A 100 11.22 -9.43 13.64
CA ILE A 100 10.93 -8.78 12.37
C ILE A 100 12.20 -8.51 11.58
N TRP A 101 12.13 -8.81 10.30
CA TRP A 101 13.02 -8.24 9.29
C TRP A 101 12.36 -6.95 8.79
N PHE A 102 12.98 -5.81 9.08
CA PHE A 102 12.46 -4.48 8.77
C PHE A 102 13.52 -3.70 8.01
N CYS A 103 13.26 -3.35 6.75
CA CYS A 103 14.32 -2.88 5.85
C CYS A 103 15.04 -1.60 6.34
N VAL A 104 14.37 -0.77 7.13
CA VAL A 104 14.97 0.41 7.78
C VAL A 104 16.12 0.02 8.71
N PHE A 105 16.04 -1.16 9.35
CA PHE A 105 17.02 -1.64 10.34
C PHE A 105 17.96 -2.70 9.77
N ASN A 106 17.45 -3.56 8.90
CA ASN A 106 18.18 -4.71 8.36
C ASN A 106 19.12 -4.37 7.21
N ASN A 107 18.79 -3.36 6.39
CA ASN A 107 19.68 -2.95 5.31
C ASN A 107 20.81 -2.09 5.87
N ASN A 108 22.06 -2.37 5.45
CA ASN A 108 23.19 -1.51 5.79
C ASN A 108 23.15 -0.23 4.93
N GLN A 109 22.82 0.89 5.57
CA GLN A 109 22.66 2.19 4.92
C GLN A 109 23.99 2.92 4.64
N HIS A 110 25.12 2.40 5.13
CA HIS A 110 26.46 2.99 4.94
C HIS A 110 27.17 2.49 3.69
N VAL A 111 26.70 1.39 3.10
CA VAL A 111 27.29 0.80 1.90
C VAL A 111 26.62 1.41 0.68
N ALA A 112 27.41 1.79 -0.32
CA ALA A 112 26.90 2.25 -1.61
C ALA A 112 25.91 1.24 -2.17
N ALA A 113 24.83 1.73 -2.81
CA ALA A 113 23.79 0.91 -3.39
C ALA A 113 24.40 -0.27 -4.16
N GLN A 114 24.23 -1.48 -3.61
CA GLN A 114 24.69 -2.69 -4.25
C GLN A 114 23.95 -2.85 -5.58
N SER A 115 24.57 -3.54 -6.54
CA SER A 115 23.90 -3.80 -7.80
C SER A 115 22.56 -4.50 -7.55
N PHE A 116 21.55 -4.13 -8.33
CA PHE A 116 20.19 -4.66 -8.21
C PHE A 116 20.14 -6.20 -8.17
N GLU A 117 21.04 -6.89 -8.88
CA GLU A 117 21.14 -8.36 -8.85
C GLU A 117 21.62 -8.94 -7.52
N HIS A 118 22.55 -8.28 -6.83
CA HIS A 118 23.04 -8.72 -5.53
C HIS A 118 21.98 -8.47 -4.44
N TRP A 119 21.24 -7.36 -4.56
CA TRP A 119 20.15 -7.04 -3.65
C TRP A 119 18.91 -7.94 -3.87
N SER A 120 18.56 -8.26 -5.11
CA SER A 120 17.44 -9.15 -5.46
C SER A 120 17.67 -10.61 -5.01
N SER A 121 18.90 -11.12 -5.14
CA SER A 121 19.25 -12.48 -4.70
C SER A 121 19.25 -12.60 -3.17
N THR A 122 19.77 -11.59 -2.46
CA THR A 122 19.76 -11.52 -0.99
C THR A 122 18.33 -11.36 -0.45
N PHE A 123 17.51 -10.54 -1.11
CA PHE A 123 16.08 -10.36 -0.80
C PHE A 123 15.28 -11.66 -0.95
N LYS A 124 15.37 -12.34 -2.11
CA LYS A 124 14.68 -13.61 -2.37
C LYS A 124 15.06 -14.70 -1.36
N THR A 125 16.35 -14.79 -1.08
CA THR A 125 16.87 -15.77 -0.12
C THR A 125 16.34 -15.48 1.28
N SER A 126 16.20 -14.21 1.64
CA SER A 126 15.70 -13.80 2.95
C SER A 126 14.19 -14.04 3.09
N LEU A 127 13.40 -13.64 2.10
CA LEU A 127 11.94 -13.81 2.12
C LEU A 127 11.55 -15.29 2.15
N ALA A 128 12.17 -16.10 1.28
CA ALA A 128 11.96 -17.55 1.24
C ALA A 128 12.41 -18.26 2.54
N ALA A 129 13.40 -17.71 3.25
CA ALA A 129 13.88 -18.27 4.51
C ALA A 129 13.05 -17.85 5.74
N ILE A 130 12.34 -16.72 5.69
CA ILE A 130 11.52 -16.19 6.79
C ILE A 130 10.12 -16.83 6.80
N GLY A 131 9.50 -16.98 5.63
CA GLY A 131 8.24 -17.71 5.46
C GLY A 131 6.95 -16.97 5.85
N ASN A 132 7.01 -15.86 6.59
CA ASN A 132 5.85 -15.02 6.90
C ASN A 132 6.07 -13.55 6.49
N VAL A 133 5.02 -12.90 5.98
CA VAL A 133 5.03 -11.48 5.58
C VAL A 133 3.89 -10.76 6.29
N VAL A 134 4.18 -9.61 6.89
CA VAL A 134 3.20 -8.67 7.42
C VAL A 134 3.25 -7.39 6.58
N MET A 135 2.10 -6.96 6.05
CA MET A 135 1.99 -5.76 5.23
C MET A 135 1.28 -4.64 5.98
N ILE A 136 1.95 -3.51 6.12
CA ILE A 136 1.38 -2.30 6.71
C ILE A 136 0.47 -1.64 5.68
N MET A 137 -0.82 -1.49 5.98
CA MET A 137 -1.80 -0.81 5.12
C MET A 137 -2.41 0.45 5.78
N HIS A 138 -1.81 0.94 6.87
CA HIS A 138 -2.33 2.08 7.62
C HIS A 138 -1.89 3.43 7.00
N PRO A 139 -2.78 4.45 6.92
CA PRO A 139 -4.19 4.39 7.28
C PRO A 139 -5.04 3.78 6.16
N TRP A 140 -6.05 2.98 6.53
CA TRP A 140 -6.86 2.16 5.59
C TRP A 140 -7.72 2.97 4.61
N ASN A 141 -7.94 4.26 4.93
CA ASN A 141 -8.65 5.20 4.07
C ASN A 141 -7.76 5.77 2.94
N ASP A 142 -6.43 5.64 3.03
CA ASP A 142 -5.47 5.97 1.97
C ASP A 142 -4.21 5.08 2.03
N PRO A 143 -4.32 3.77 1.74
CA PRO A 143 -3.20 2.85 1.86
C PRO A 143 -2.18 3.08 0.73
N ILE A 144 -1.18 3.91 1.01
CA ILE A 144 -0.08 4.27 0.07
C ILE A 144 0.62 3.01 -0.50
N VAL A 145 0.67 1.89 0.24
CA VAL A 145 1.23 0.61 -0.25
C VAL A 145 0.54 0.06 -1.49
N LEU A 146 -0.77 0.30 -1.67
CA LEU A 146 -1.49 -0.18 -2.85
C LEU A 146 -1.18 0.66 -4.09
N ARG A 147 -0.56 1.84 -3.91
CA ARG A 147 -0.06 2.72 -4.98
C ARG A 147 1.45 2.60 -5.20
N ARG A 148 2.14 1.71 -4.47
CA ARG A 148 3.59 1.53 -4.51
C ARG A 148 3.93 0.10 -4.91
N SER A 149 4.65 0.00 -6.00
CA SER A 149 4.96 -1.27 -6.64
C SER A 149 5.66 -2.26 -5.70
N TRP A 150 6.58 -1.78 -4.84
CA TRP A 150 7.38 -2.60 -3.93
C TRP A 150 6.57 -3.46 -2.93
N CYS A 151 5.44 -2.97 -2.44
CA CYS A 151 4.62 -3.72 -1.47
C CYS A 151 3.86 -4.86 -2.12
N VAL A 152 3.58 -4.75 -3.41
CA VAL A 152 2.93 -5.81 -4.18
C VAL A 152 3.92 -6.95 -4.48
N PHE A 153 5.21 -6.64 -4.59
CA PHE A 153 6.28 -7.60 -4.92
C PHE A 153 6.47 -8.63 -3.81
N GLU A 154 6.39 -8.19 -2.56
CA GLU A 154 6.55 -9.03 -1.35
C GLU A 154 5.40 -10.05 -1.18
N ALA A 155 4.24 -9.79 -1.77
CA ALA A 155 3.10 -10.67 -1.66
C ALA A 155 3.00 -11.70 -2.81
N SER A 156 3.64 -11.43 -3.96
CA SER A 156 3.66 -12.31 -5.14
C SER A 156 4.52 -13.58 -5.04
N GLU A 157 5.40 -13.69 -4.03
CA GLU A 157 6.31 -14.84 -3.87
C GLU A 157 5.63 -16.14 -3.40
N THR A 158 4.29 -16.19 -3.33
CA THR A 158 3.59 -17.36 -2.76
C THR A 158 2.85 -18.27 -3.75
N THR A 159 2.82 -18.01 -5.08
CA THR A 159 1.87 -18.81 -5.91
C THR A 159 2.25 -19.25 -7.34
N VAL A 160 3.08 -18.56 -8.15
CA VAL A 160 3.31 -19.01 -9.56
C VAL A 160 4.73 -18.70 -10.11
N PRO A 161 5.53 -19.71 -10.55
CA PRO A 161 6.90 -19.52 -11.05
C PRO A 161 7.09 -18.80 -12.40
N SER A 162 6.09 -18.75 -13.29
CA SER A 162 6.19 -18.09 -14.61
C SER A 162 6.12 -16.57 -14.51
N ASP A 163 5.31 -16.08 -13.57
CA ASP A 163 5.06 -14.65 -13.37
C ASP A 163 6.29 -13.97 -12.76
N ARG A 164 6.98 -14.72 -11.89
CA ARG A 164 8.32 -14.41 -11.37
C ARG A 164 9.29 -14.07 -12.51
N ASP A 165 9.45 -14.96 -13.49
CA ASP A 165 10.46 -14.80 -14.54
C ASP A 165 10.17 -13.60 -15.47
N GLY A 166 8.89 -13.25 -15.65
CA GLY A 166 8.46 -12.03 -16.35
C GLY A 166 8.84 -10.74 -15.61
N ILE A 167 8.58 -10.66 -14.31
CA ILE A 167 8.96 -9.52 -13.45
C ILE A 167 10.47 -9.25 -13.54
N PHE A 168 11.30 -10.31 -13.53
CA PHE A 168 12.76 -10.18 -13.57
C PHE A 168 13.32 -9.72 -14.91
N ALA A 169 12.71 -10.09 -16.04
CA ALA A 169 13.11 -9.57 -17.34
C ALA A 169 12.79 -8.06 -17.48
N LEU A 170 11.69 -7.62 -16.86
CA LEU A 170 11.23 -6.23 -16.90
C LEU A 170 12.13 -5.26 -16.10
N ILE A 171 12.59 -5.67 -14.91
CA ILE A 171 13.41 -4.78 -14.05
C ILE A 171 14.85 -4.64 -14.57
N ARG A 172 15.37 -5.67 -15.25
CA ARG A 172 16.70 -5.66 -15.89
C ARG A 172 16.82 -4.66 -17.06
N ALA A 173 15.70 -4.19 -17.60
CA ALA A 173 15.66 -3.38 -18.81
C ALA A 173 15.38 -1.88 -18.58
N GLU A 174 15.20 -1.41 -17.34
CA GLU A 174 14.72 -0.05 -17.04
C GLU A 174 15.61 0.70 -16.05
N THR A 175 15.81 2.00 -16.28
CA THR A 175 16.83 2.83 -15.62
C THR A 175 16.26 3.89 -14.66
N SER A 176 14.95 3.92 -14.39
CA SER A 176 14.34 4.91 -13.47
C SER A 176 13.21 4.36 -12.58
N PHE A 177 13.08 4.91 -11.37
CA PHE A 177 12.10 4.51 -10.35
C PHE A 177 10.63 4.65 -10.79
N ILE A 178 10.28 5.65 -11.60
CA ILE A 178 8.91 5.84 -12.11
C ILE A 178 8.54 4.73 -13.12
N ALA A 179 9.51 4.31 -13.93
CA ALA A 179 9.29 3.26 -14.91
C ALA A 179 9.33 1.86 -14.28
N VAL A 180 10.15 1.67 -13.24
CA VAL A 180 10.12 0.48 -12.37
C VAL A 180 8.77 0.38 -11.65
N ASP A 181 8.26 1.47 -11.05
CA ASP A 181 6.95 1.46 -10.38
C ASP A 181 5.82 1.08 -11.34
N ARG A 182 5.81 1.66 -12.54
CA ARG A 182 4.79 1.40 -13.56
C ARG A 182 4.87 -0.03 -14.11
N ARG A 183 6.06 -0.57 -14.32
CA ARG A 183 6.26 -1.96 -14.76
C ARG A 183 5.97 -2.98 -13.68
N LEU A 184 6.37 -2.70 -12.45
CA LEU A 184 6.22 -3.61 -11.34
C LEU A 184 4.74 -3.66 -10.89
N PHE A 185 4.02 -2.53 -10.90
CA PHE A 185 2.55 -2.53 -10.81
C PHE A 185 1.91 -3.30 -11.97
N SER A 186 2.34 -3.11 -13.23
CA SER A 186 1.77 -3.86 -14.37
C SER A 186 1.98 -5.38 -14.30
N THR A 187 3.03 -5.82 -13.59
CA THR A 187 3.35 -7.24 -13.49
C THR A 187 2.69 -7.89 -12.28
N LEU A 188 2.46 -7.13 -11.21
CA LEU A 188 1.90 -7.65 -9.97
C LEU A 188 0.41 -7.39 -9.83
N SER A 189 -0.14 -6.44 -10.58
CA SER A 189 -1.57 -6.18 -10.66
C SER A 189 -2.40 -7.43 -10.98
N PRO A 190 -2.02 -8.33 -11.92
CA PRO A 190 -2.72 -9.59 -12.11
C PRO A 190 -2.81 -10.44 -10.82
N TRP A 191 -1.72 -10.51 -10.05
CA TRP A 191 -1.67 -11.23 -8.78
C TRP A 191 -2.52 -10.54 -7.69
N ILE A 192 -2.50 -9.21 -7.60
CA ILE A 192 -3.38 -8.46 -6.68
C ILE A 192 -4.83 -8.73 -7.01
N LYS A 193 -5.21 -8.60 -8.29
CA LYS A 193 -6.58 -8.76 -8.74
C LYS A 193 -7.09 -10.16 -8.41
N THR A 194 -6.33 -11.20 -8.75
CA THR A 194 -6.70 -12.59 -8.44
C THR A 194 -6.76 -12.87 -6.94
N THR A 195 -5.85 -12.29 -6.15
CA THR A 195 -5.86 -12.44 -4.67
C THR A 195 -7.06 -11.75 -4.04
N LEU A 196 -7.39 -10.53 -4.49
CA LEU A 196 -8.57 -9.79 -4.04
C LEU A 196 -9.86 -10.53 -4.44
N GLU A 197 -9.95 -11.03 -5.68
CA GLU A 197 -11.08 -11.84 -6.14
C GLU A 197 -11.27 -13.11 -5.31
N ALA A 198 -10.19 -13.83 -5.02
CA ALA A 198 -10.23 -15.00 -4.15
C ALA A 198 -10.65 -14.66 -2.71
N SER A 199 -10.17 -13.54 -2.17
CA SER A 199 -10.52 -13.07 -0.83
C SER A 199 -11.99 -12.62 -0.73
N ILE A 200 -12.51 -11.96 -1.78
CA ILE A 200 -13.94 -11.62 -1.89
C ILE A 200 -14.78 -12.89 -1.91
N ALA A 201 -14.37 -13.91 -2.67
CA ALA A 201 -15.09 -15.18 -2.75
C ALA A 201 -15.04 -15.98 -1.43
N ALA A 202 -13.94 -15.89 -0.69
CA ALA A 202 -13.75 -16.60 0.58
C ALA A 202 -14.41 -15.88 1.77
N SER A 203 -14.53 -14.54 1.74
CA SER A 203 -15.09 -13.76 2.83
C SER A 203 -16.58 -14.02 3.01
N ARG A 204 -16.99 -14.22 4.27
CA ARG A 204 -18.41 -14.35 4.67
C ARG A 204 -19.03 -13.04 5.14
N SER A 205 -18.23 -11.97 5.29
CA SER A 205 -18.69 -10.68 5.77
C SER A 205 -19.06 -9.78 4.58
N PRO A 206 -20.32 -9.35 4.45
CA PRO A 206 -20.73 -8.43 3.38
C PRO A 206 -19.96 -7.11 3.39
N LEU A 207 -19.58 -6.61 4.58
CA LEU A 207 -18.79 -5.38 4.72
C LEU A 207 -17.34 -5.56 4.29
N GLU A 208 -16.75 -6.72 4.59
CA GLU A 208 -15.39 -7.05 4.13
C GLU A 208 -15.37 -7.27 2.62
N GLN A 209 -16.36 -7.98 2.06
CA GLN A 209 -16.54 -8.10 0.61
C GLN A 209 -16.69 -6.73 -0.05
N ALA A 210 -17.38 -5.77 0.58
CA ALA A 210 -17.55 -4.42 0.06
C ALA A 210 -16.21 -3.68 0.01
N ALA A 211 -15.43 -3.72 1.10
CA ALA A 211 -14.11 -3.11 1.17
C ALA A 211 -13.17 -3.69 0.12
N LEU A 212 -13.04 -5.02 0.06
CA LEU A 212 -12.19 -5.72 -0.90
C LEU A 212 -12.61 -5.43 -2.35
N SER A 213 -13.92 -5.38 -2.63
CA SER A 213 -14.43 -5.00 -3.96
C SER A 213 -14.05 -3.56 -4.32
N ARG A 214 -14.13 -2.62 -3.36
CA ARG A 214 -13.71 -1.23 -3.58
C ARG A 214 -12.21 -1.14 -3.89
N HIS A 215 -11.38 -1.89 -3.16
CA HIS A 215 -9.94 -1.95 -3.42
C HIS A 215 -9.62 -2.52 -4.80
N LEU A 216 -10.30 -3.61 -5.19
CA LEU A 216 -10.19 -4.17 -6.54
C LEU A 216 -10.58 -3.13 -7.61
N GLY A 217 -11.63 -2.36 -7.37
CA GLY A 217 -12.04 -1.26 -8.23
C GLY A 217 -10.98 -0.17 -8.37
N CYS A 218 -10.29 0.20 -7.28
CA CYS A 218 -9.18 1.17 -7.33
C CYS A 218 -8.00 0.64 -8.16
N VAL A 219 -7.66 -0.65 -8.05
CA VAL A 219 -6.61 -1.26 -8.88
C VAL A 219 -6.98 -1.16 -10.37
N PHE A 220 -8.25 -1.40 -10.72
CA PHE A 220 -8.72 -1.23 -12.10
C PHE A 220 -8.75 0.24 -12.56
N ASP A 221 -9.08 1.20 -11.69
CA ASP A 221 -9.01 2.64 -12.00
C ASP A 221 -7.58 3.05 -12.35
N ASP A 222 -6.59 2.62 -11.56
CA ASP A 222 -5.17 2.93 -11.76
C ASP A 222 -4.64 2.34 -13.09
N GLU A 223 -5.21 1.22 -13.55
CA GLU A 223 -4.95 0.62 -14.86
C GLU A 223 -5.80 1.20 -16.00
N GLN A 224 -6.67 2.17 -15.71
CA GLN A 224 -7.62 2.75 -16.67
C GLN A 224 -8.62 1.74 -17.25
N LEU A 225 -8.83 0.60 -16.57
CA LEU A 225 -9.82 -0.42 -16.90
C LEU A 225 -11.17 -0.05 -16.27
N TYR A 226 -11.70 1.10 -16.66
CA TYR A 226 -12.84 1.74 -16.00
C TYR A 226 -14.13 0.91 -16.01
N ALA A 227 -14.32 0.01 -16.99
CA ALA A 227 -15.48 -0.88 -17.02
C ALA A 227 -15.45 -1.92 -15.89
N ASP A 228 -14.29 -2.51 -15.63
CA ASP A 228 -14.08 -3.44 -14.51
C ASP A 228 -14.10 -2.70 -13.17
N ALA A 229 -13.51 -1.50 -13.12
CA ALA A 229 -13.58 -0.63 -11.95
C ALA A 229 -15.02 -0.30 -11.56
N GLU A 230 -15.86 0.10 -12.53
CA GLU A 230 -17.27 0.39 -12.28
C GLU A 230 -18.02 -0.83 -11.73
N ARG A 231 -17.77 -2.03 -12.26
CA ARG A 231 -18.38 -3.27 -11.75
C ARG A 231 -18.03 -3.48 -10.29
N CYS A 232 -16.76 -3.31 -9.93
CA CYS A 232 -16.27 -3.49 -8.57
C CYS A 232 -16.84 -2.43 -7.61
N HIS A 233 -16.84 -1.15 -8.02
CA HIS A 233 -17.39 -0.05 -7.23
C HIS A 233 -18.91 -0.16 -7.04
N ARG A 234 -19.65 -0.62 -8.06
CA ARG A 234 -21.09 -0.90 -7.94
C ARG A 234 -21.35 -2.03 -6.94
N ARG A 235 -20.56 -3.10 -6.98
CA ARG A 235 -20.65 -4.20 -6.01
C ARG A 235 -20.39 -3.71 -4.59
N ALA A 236 -19.34 -2.91 -4.39
CA ALA A 236 -19.02 -2.30 -3.09
C ALA A 236 -20.16 -1.41 -2.60
N ARG A 237 -20.63 -0.48 -3.43
CA ARG A 237 -21.75 0.42 -3.12
C ARG A 237 -23.00 -0.35 -2.71
N ASP A 238 -23.37 -1.39 -3.46
CA ASP A 238 -24.59 -2.15 -3.19
C ASP A 238 -24.51 -2.90 -1.86
N LEU A 239 -23.34 -3.46 -1.52
CA LEU A 239 -23.10 -4.10 -0.23
C LEU A 239 -23.08 -3.09 0.93
N TYR A 240 -22.36 -1.98 0.79
CA TYR A 240 -22.35 -0.92 1.81
C TYR A 240 -23.74 -0.35 2.03
N ARG A 241 -24.50 -0.10 0.96
CA ARG A 241 -25.90 0.34 1.05
C ARG A 241 -26.76 -0.66 1.83
N GLN A 242 -26.64 -1.95 1.53
CA GLN A 242 -27.42 -2.99 2.22
C GLN A 242 -27.10 -3.08 3.71
N CYS A 243 -25.83 -2.89 4.09
CA CYS A 243 -25.38 -3.08 5.46
C CYS A 243 -25.45 -1.81 6.31
N LEU A 244 -25.22 -0.64 5.71
CA LEU A 244 -24.99 0.64 6.40
C LEU A 244 -25.99 1.73 5.98
N GLY A 245 -26.72 1.53 4.88
CA GLY A 245 -27.68 2.50 4.33
C GLY A 245 -27.11 3.42 3.25
N ASP A 246 -28.02 4.14 2.59
CA ASP A 246 -27.73 5.00 1.42
C ASP A 246 -26.81 6.19 1.74
N HIS A 247 -26.90 6.73 2.96
CA HIS A 247 -26.21 7.95 3.36
C HIS A 247 -24.96 7.68 4.20
N HIS A 248 -24.50 6.43 4.30
CA HIS A 248 -23.25 6.12 4.99
C HIS A 248 -22.04 6.57 4.16
N GLN A 249 -20.98 7.05 4.83
CA GLN A 249 -19.77 7.56 4.18
C GLN A 249 -19.18 6.58 3.14
N GLU A 250 -19.00 5.31 3.47
CA GLU A 250 -18.49 4.29 2.54
C GLU A 250 -19.41 4.03 1.32
N THR A 251 -20.73 4.14 1.50
CA THR A 251 -21.71 4.02 0.40
C THR A 251 -21.53 5.17 -0.57
N LEU A 252 -21.46 6.40 -0.04
CA LEU A 252 -21.28 7.62 -0.82
C LEU A 252 -19.91 7.64 -1.53
N LEU A 253 -18.84 7.25 -0.84
CA LEU A 253 -17.50 7.18 -1.41
C LEU A 253 -17.45 6.17 -2.58
N SER A 254 -18.08 5.01 -2.44
CA SER A 254 -18.20 4.03 -3.53
C SER A 254 -19.04 4.57 -4.70
N GLN A 255 -20.06 5.38 -4.41
CA GLN A 255 -20.90 6.02 -5.44
C GLN A 255 -20.16 7.10 -6.23
N VAL A 256 -19.29 7.89 -5.59
CA VAL A 256 -18.35 8.80 -6.29
C VAL A 256 -17.47 8.02 -7.26
N ARG A 257 -16.91 6.89 -6.82
CA ARG A 257 -16.05 6.03 -7.65
C ARG A 257 -16.80 5.44 -8.85
N VAL A 258 -18.06 5.02 -8.67
CA VAL A 258 -18.92 4.61 -9.80
C VAL A 258 -19.08 5.74 -10.82
N ALA A 259 -19.42 6.96 -10.36
CA ALA A 259 -19.59 8.09 -11.26
C ALA A 259 -18.29 8.45 -12.00
N TYR A 260 -17.16 8.39 -11.31
CA TYR A 260 -15.84 8.61 -11.88
C TYR A 260 -15.53 7.63 -13.02
N ALA A 261 -15.67 6.33 -12.75
CA ALA A 261 -15.46 5.28 -13.75
C ALA A 261 -16.43 5.40 -14.95
N MET A 262 -17.68 5.83 -14.72
CA MET A 262 -18.64 6.08 -15.80
C MET A 262 -18.18 7.24 -16.72
N GLY A 263 -17.67 8.33 -16.14
CA GLY A 263 -17.19 9.49 -16.89
C GLY A 263 -16.02 9.15 -17.82
N HIS A 264 -15.04 8.39 -17.33
CA HIS A 264 -13.91 7.95 -18.14
C HIS A 264 -14.26 6.91 -19.22
N GLN A 265 -15.37 6.17 -19.06
CA GLN A 265 -15.93 5.34 -20.12
C GLN A 265 -16.66 6.13 -21.23
N SER A 266 -16.72 7.47 -21.13
CA SER A 266 -17.51 8.32 -22.02
C SER A 266 -19.01 7.96 -22.01
N LYS A 267 -19.51 7.44 -20.88
CA LYS A 267 -20.96 7.27 -20.69
C LYS A 267 -21.66 8.63 -20.70
N PRO A 268 -22.97 8.68 -20.99
CA PRO A 268 -23.70 9.95 -21.10
C PRO A 268 -23.46 10.85 -19.89
N ARG A 269 -23.05 12.10 -20.14
CA ARG A 269 -22.78 13.09 -19.10
C ARG A 269 -23.94 13.25 -18.12
N THR A 270 -25.16 13.21 -18.64
CA THR A 270 -26.39 13.28 -17.87
C THR A 270 -26.52 12.21 -16.79
N GLU A 271 -25.88 11.05 -16.95
CA GLU A 271 -25.95 9.95 -15.97
C GLU A 271 -24.91 10.10 -14.86
N TRP A 272 -23.63 10.27 -15.22
CA TRP A 272 -22.57 10.33 -14.21
C TRP A 272 -22.52 11.68 -13.48
N GLU A 273 -22.84 12.79 -14.15
CA GLU A 273 -22.80 14.13 -13.54
C GLU A 273 -23.91 14.29 -12.51
N LEU A 274 -25.11 13.78 -12.82
CA LEU A 274 -26.22 13.74 -11.88
C LEU A 274 -25.85 12.92 -10.64
N LEU A 275 -25.29 11.72 -10.84
CA LEU A 275 -24.88 10.84 -9.75
C LEU A 275 -23.81 11.51 -8.88
N LEU A 276 -22.76 12.06 -9.49
CA LEU A 276 -21.64 12.68 -8.79
C LEU A 276 -22.08 13.92 -8.01
N THR A 277 -22.87 14.81 -8.62
CA THR A 277 -23.36 16.02 -7.97
C THR A 277 -24.25 15.70 -6.76
N ALA A 278 -25.21 14.78 -6.92
CA ALA A 278 -26.05 14.33 -5.82
C ALA A 278 -25.24 13.72 -4.67
N THR A 279 -24.18 12.97 -5.00
CA THR A 279 -23.31 12.34 -4.01
C THR A 279 -22.45 13.37 -3.27
N ILE A 280 -21.90 14.37 -3.97
CA ILE A 280 -21.15 15.47 -3.37
C ILE A 280 -22.03 16.22 -2.36
N THR A 281 -23.28 16.55 -2.73
CA THR A 281 -24.23 17.21 -1.82
C THR A 281 -24.52 16.36 -0.57
N ALA A 282 -24.68 15.04 -0.74
CA ALA A 282 -24.90 14.13 0.38
C ALA A 282 -23.65 14.03 1.29
N GLN A 283 -22.45 13.93 0.72
CA GLN A 283 -21.20 13.90 1.48
C GLN A 283 -20.96 15.21 2.23
N ALA A 284 -21.20 16.35 1.58
CA ALA A 284 -21.10 17.68 2.20
C ALA A 284 -22.06 17.82 3.38
N SER A 285 -23.29 17.34 3.24
CA SER A 285 -24.29 17.37 4.32
C SER A 285 -23.91 16.48 5.51
N LEU A 286 -23.21 15.36 5.26
CA LEU A 286 -22.80 14.38 6.27
C LEU A 286 -21.49 14.77 6.98
N LEU A 287 -20.49 15.23 6.23
CA LEU A 287 -19.09 15.35 6.66
C LEU A 287 -18.62 16.82 6.75
N GLY A 288 -19.36 17.74 6.15
CA GLY A 288 -18.97 19.13 5.96
C GLY A 288 -18.15 19.38 4.68
N ASP A 289 -18.25 20.58 4.14
CA ASP A 289 -17.70 20.97 2.83
C ASP A 289 -16.17 20.80 2.71
N ASN A 290 -15.44 20.89 3.82
CA ASN A 290 -13.97 20.82 3.86
C ASN A 290 -13.43 19.40 4.09
N HIS A 291 -14.29 18.38 4.18
CA HIS A 291 -13.85 17.01 4.37
C HIS A 291 -13.12 16.47 3.13
N ALA A 292 -12.06 15.68 3.32
CA ALA A 292 -11.22 15.16 2.24
C ALA A 292 -12.02 14.47 1.13
N ASP A 293 -13.01 13.65 1.50
CA ASP A 293 -13.88 12.95 0.54
C ASP A 293 -14.70 13.90 -0.34
N VAL A 294 -15.20 15.02 0.21
CA VAL A 294 -15.97 16.03 -0.53
C VAL A 294 -15.07 16.77 -1.50
N LEU A 295 -13.86 17.11 -1.07
CA LEU A 295 -12.85 17.76 -1.90
C LEU A 295 -12.40 16.85 -3.05
N ALA A 296 -12.18 15.56 -2.78
CA ALA A 296 -11.82 14.57 -3.79
C ALA A 296 -12.93 14.37 -4.83
N ALA A 297 -14.18 14.26 -4.38
CA ALA A 297 -15.34 14.13 -5.28
C ALA A 297 -15.52 15.38 -6.16
N SER A 298 -15.32 16.57 -5.59
CA SER A 298 -15.35 17.84 -6.33
C SER A 298 -14.22 17.96 -7.35
N PHE A 299 -13.02 17.47 -7.01
CA PHE A 299 -11.90 17.38 -7.94
C PHE A 299 -12.23 16.45 -9.13
N TYR A 300 -12.77 15.25 -8.87
CA TYR A 300 -13.20 14.33 -9.92
C TYR A 300 -14.25 14.93 -10.84
N HIS A 301 -15.21 15.67 -10.29
CA HIS A 301 -16.21 16.38 -11.09
C HIS A 301 -15.57 17.42 -12.02
N GLY A 302 -14.59 18.18 -11.51
CA GLY A 302 -13.82 19.15 -12.29
C GLY A 302 -13.04 18.50 -13.43
N ASP A 303 -12.35 17.39 -13.15
CA ASP A 303 -11.56 16.64 -14.13
C ASP A 303 -12.43 16.10 -15.28
N LEU A 304 -13.52 15.39 -14.94
CA LEU A 304 -14.47 14.89 -15.94
C LEU A 304 -15.11 16.01 -16.77
N SER A 305 -15.40 17.15 -16.15
CA SER A 305 -15.93 18.32 -16.86
C SER A 305 -14.93 18.89 -17.87
N ILE A 306 -13.64 18.85 -17.56
CA ILE A 306 -12.57 19.23 -18.49
C ILE A 306 -12.50 18.23 -19.64
N ILE A 307 -12.52 16.92 -19.35
CA ILE A 307 -12.50 15.85 -20.37
C ILE A 307 -13.69 16.02 -21.34
N CYS A 308 -14.90 16.21 -20.82
CA CYS A 308 -16.08 16.41 -21.65
C CYS A 308 -16.04 17.69 -22.51
N ARG A 309 -15.45 18.78 -22.02
CA ARG A 309 -15.24 19.99 -22.84
C ARG A 309 -14.27 19.73 -24.00
N HIS A 310 -13.20 18.96 -23.76
CA HIS A 310 -12.23 18.63 -24.81
C HIS A 310 -12.82 17.66 -25.85
N LEU A 311 -13.58 16.66 -25.41
CA LEU A 311 -14.26 15.71 -26.30
C LEU A 311 -15.44 16.35 -27.04
N GLY A 312 -16.16 17.29 -26.42
CA GLY A 312 -17.22 18.06 -27.07
C GLY A 312 -16.71 19.07 -28.11
N ASN A 313 -15.46 19.54 -27.96
CA ASN A 313 -14.77 20.40 -28.94
C ASN A 313 -14.08 19.61 -30.06
N ALA A 314 -13.90 18.30 -29.90
CA ALA A 314 -13.47 17.40 -30.95
C ALA A 314 -14.68 17.06 -31.84
N GLY A 315 -15.06 18.00 -32.71
CA GLY A 315 -16.08 17.76 -33.74
C GLY A 315 -15.76 16.52 -34.59
N PRO A 316 -16.76 15.91 -35.26
CA PRO A 316 -16.59 14.66 -35.96
C PRO A 316 -15.46 14.78 -36.98
N LYS A 317 -14.43 13.93 -36.85
CA LYS A 317 -13.41 13.76 -37.91
C LYS A 317 -14.12 13.16 -39.12
N VAL A 318 -14.52 14.02 -40.06
CA VAL A 318 -14.98 13.61 -41.37
C VAL A 318 -13.78 12.94 -42.07
N SER A 319 -13.89 11.63 -42.28
CA SER A 319 -13.00 10.88 -43.15
C SER A 319 -13.26 11.31 -44.60
N VAL A 320 -12.24 11.86 -45.26
CA VAL A 320 -12.14 11.96 -46.72
C VAL A 320 -11.03 11.03 -47.17
#